data_AF-B7KN03-F1
#
_entry.id   AF-B7KN03-F1
#
_cell.length_a   1.000
_cell.length_b   1.000
_cell.length_c   1.000
_cell.angle_alpha   90.00
_cell.angle_beta   90.00
_cell.angle_gamma   90.00
#
_symmetry.space_group_name_H-M   'P 1'
#
loop_
_entity.id
_entity.type
_entity.pdbx_description
1 polymer ?
#
loop_
_entity_poly.entity_id
_entity_poly.type
_entity_poly.pdbx_seq_one_letter_code
_entity_poly.pdbx_strand_id
1 'polypeptide(L)'
;MNTKQIRTLLLGELIASELPFKIESDSLILQKAETLAKEKLQSLAEAPDFISKMKLTFGENADPTKLQADWGTGDFTVIPKIEVRSPSEINGANGAYAAAIDRIFISQDFLYQNARNIEAIASVVLEEIGHAVDSQLNVLDSPGDEGEIFSSLAQGIELSELKLQRLKAEDDTVTVNVDGQNLQIEQATSVFVNNLPSANGVLVDSQENVLVSMLGLNEQTLQNETLIAKFTSNGQLINAKIFGFNRKIKMAAAPSLGGAIGLQDDGLVFRLDTNTLTGYPLFNIRQLPTIDTSAVYDYTTDFVYKPGSASGVSPQTATYNDIAVRENGSVTELFLTGDSIGSGLSPFIMRIRLDTREAKVLISGHRAGIAPQLPSPGIAVNPQGKVITTLPKADYLVTHPHLITFSADFNLSRLILILTTRFNLKN
;
A
#
# COMPACT_ATOMS: atom_id res chain seq x y z
N MET A 1 28.30 -52.19 10.29
CA MET A 1 28.10 -50.78 9.85
C MET A 1 28.58 -49.87 10.94
N ASN A 2 29.51 -48.96 10.63
CA ASN A 2 30.08 -48.00 11.57
C ASN A 2 29.07 -46.87 11.84
N THR A 3 28.99 -46.38 13.08
CA THR A 3 28.12 -45.30 13.57
C THR A 3 28.17 -44.03 12.70
N LYS A 4 29.25 -43.84 11.92
CA LYS A 4 29.38 -42.77 10.92
C LYS A 4 28.48 -42.95 9.68
N GLN A 5 28.22 -44.18 9.24
CA GLN A 5 27.33 -44.47 8.10
C GLN A 5 25.84 -44.41 8.47
N ILE A 6 25.49 -44.66 9.73
CA ILE A 6 24.11 -44.52 10.23
C ILE A 6 23.74 -43.03 10.35
N ARG A 7 24.70 -42.15 10.67
CA ARG A 7 24.47 -40.68 10.65
C ARG A 7 24.31 -40.11 9.24
N THR A 8 24.95 -40.69 8.23
CA THR A 8 24.80 -40.20 6.84
C THR A 8 23.49 -40.66 6.18
N LEU A 9 22.95 -41.82 6.55
CA LEU A 9 21.61 -42.22 6.07
C LEU A 9 20.47 -41.48 6.80
N LEU A 10 20.59 -41.17 8.10
CA LEU A 10 19.56 -40.42 8.82
C LEU A 10 19.54 -38.91 8.55
N LEU A 11 20.63 -38.33 8.03
CA LEU A 11 20.65 -36.91 7.60
C LEU A 11 20.17 -36.70 6.16
N GLY A 12 20.12 -37.75 5.35
CA GLY A 12 19.67 -37.69 3.95
C GLY A 12 18.15 -37.84 3.76
N GLU A 13 17.45 -38.49 4.71
CA GLU A 13 16.00 -38.73 4.62
C GLU A 13 15.15 -37.89 5.59
N LEU A 14 15.76 -37.04 6.43
CA LEU A 14 15.05 -36.25 7.45
C LEU A 14 15.05 -34.73 7.22
N ILE A 15 15.27 -34.26 5.99
CA ILE A 15 15.12 -32.83 5.61
C ILE A 15 14.08 -32.63 4.48
N ALA A 16 13.38 -33.68 4.05
CA ALA A 16 12.41 -33.58 2.94
C ALA A 16 10.95 -33.41 3.37
N SER A 17 10.61 -33.37 4.67
CA SER A 17 9.21 -33.43 5.11
C SER A 17 8.69 -32.28 5.99
N GLU A 18 9.44 -31.21 6.25
CA GLU A 18 8.94 -30.07 7.07
C GLU A 18 9.39 -28.68 6.58
N LEU A 19 9.36 -28.42 5.26
CA LEU A 19 9.31 -27.05 4.75
C LEU A 19 7.98 -26.83 4.04
N PRO A 20 7.08 -25.98 4.55
CA PRO A 20 5.83 -25.68 3.89
C PRO A 20 6.07 -24.63 2.79
N PHE A 21 7.01 -24.86 1.86
CA PHE A 21 7.13 -23.99 0.69
C PHE A 21 8.01 -24.61 -0.40
N LYS A 22 7.42 -25.02 -1.51
CA LYS A 22 8.14 -25.33 -2.74
C LYS A 22 8.29 -24.02 -3.51
N ILE A 23 9.50 -23.45 -3.52
CA ILE A 23 9.81 -22.29 -4.38
C ILE A 23 9.70 -22.80 -5.82
N GLU A 24 8.81 -22.21 -6.60
CA GLU A 24 8.68 -22.50 -8.04
C GLU A 24 9.96 -22.07 -8.76
N SER A 25 10.39 -22.82 -9.78
CA SER A 25 11.58 -22.43 -10.56
C SER A 25 11.30 -21.17 -11.38
N ASP A 26 12.33 -20.38 -11.66
CA ASP A 26 12.25 -19.14 -12.45
C ASP A 26 11.55 -19.35 -13.79
N SER A 27 11.86 -20.46 -14.46
CA SER A 27 11.23 -20.85 -15.71
C SER A 27 9.71 -21.04 -15.58
N LEU A 28 9.20 -21.53 -14.44
CA LEU A 28 7.76 -21.72 -14.24
C LEU A 28 7.07 -20.39 -13.93
N ILE A 29 7.70 -19.55 -13.10
CA ILE A 29 7.20 -18.22 -12.76
C ILE A 29 7.10 -17.36 -14.02
N LEU A 30 8.17 -17.32 -14.82
CA LEU A 30 8.21 -16.58 -16.07
C LEU A 30 7.20 -17.13 -17.08
N GLN A 31 7.07 -18.46 -17.20
CA GLN A 31 6.07 -19.05 -18.10
C GLN A 31 4.64 -18.61 -17.74
N LYS A 32 4.29 -18.57 -16.46
CA LYS A 32 2.97 -18.07 -16.01
C LYS A 32 2.78 -16.60 -16.37
N ALA A 33 3.79 -15.77 -16.15
CA ALA A 33 3.73 -14.34 -16.48
C ALA A 33 3.62 -14.11 -18.00
N GLU A 34 4.34 -14.88 -18.81
CA GLU A 34 4.22 -14.84 -20.27
C GLU A 34 2.83 -15.26 -20.75
N THR A 35 2.25 -16.32 -20.17
CA THR A 35 0.88 -16.73 -20.49
C THR A 35 -0.10 -15.60 -20.20
N LEU A 36 0.01 -14.99 -19.01
CA LEU A 36 -0.83 -13.87 -18.63
C LEU A 36 -0.65 -12.65 -19.55
N ALA A 37 0.59 -12.29 -19.89
CA ALA A 37 0.87 -11.21 -20.83
C ALA A 37 0.21 -11.46 -22.20
N LYS A 38 0.31 -12.69 -22.73
CA LYS A 38 -0.35 -13.09 -23.99
C LYS A 38 -1.88 -12.99 -23.91
N GLU A 39 -2.48 -13.37 -22.79
CA GLU A 39 -3.93 -13.19 -22.55
C GLU A 39 -4.34 -11.71 -22.56
N LYS A 40 -3.53 -10.81 -21.96
CA LYS A 40 -3.76 -9.36 -22.00
C LYS A 40 -3.63 -8.80 -23.42
N LEU A 41 -2.63 -9.24 -24.19
CA LEU A 41 -2.45 -8.83 -25.60
C LEU A 41 -3.62 -9.27 -26.47
N GLN A 42 -4.11 -10.50 -26.30
CA GLN A 42 -5.30 -10.98 -27.01
C GLN A 42 -6.53 -10.14 -26.66
N SER A 43 -6.74 -9.87 -25.36
CA SER A 43 -7.84 -9.02 -24.89
C SER A 43 -7.74 -7.59 -25.45
N LEU A 44 -6.53 -7.04 -25.54
CA LEU A 44 -6.26 -5.74 -26.14
C LEU A 44 -6.62 -5.75 -27.64
N ALA A 45 -6.22 -6.79 -28.40
CA ALA A 45 -6.51 -6.92 -29.82
C ALA A 45 -8.02 -7.00 -30.14
N GLU A 46 -8.79 -7.61 -29.24
CA GLU A 46 -10.26 -7.69 -29.32
C GLU A 46 -10.97 -6.38 -28.93
N ALA A 47 -10.26 -5.44 -28.30
CA ALA A 47 -10.84 -4.19 -27.84
C ALA A 47 -11.25 -3.29 -29.01
N PRO A 48 -12.45 -2.68 -28.97
CA PRO A 48 -12.95 -1.83 -30.07
C PRO A 48 -12.10 -0.56 -30.27
N ASP A 49 -11.32 -0.16 -29.26
CA ASP A 49 -10.44 0.99 -29.25
C ASP A 49 -8.95 0.63 -29.45
N PHE A 50 -8.64 -0.61 -29.85
CA PHE A 50 -7.27 -1.10 -30.08
C PHE A 50 -6.43 -0.11 -30.89
N ILE A 51 -6.88 0.27 -32.09
CA ILE A 51 -6.14 1.17 -32.98
C ILE A 51 -5.83 2.52 -32.30
N SER A 52 -6.80 3.07 -31.56
CA SER A 52 -6.62 4.34 -30.85
C SER A 52 -5.59 4.22 -29.72
N LYS A 53 -5.59 3.10 -28.97
CA LYS A 53 -4.60 2.82 -27.92
C LYS A 53 -3.19 2.67 -28.49
N MET A 54 -3.05 1.96 -29.60
CA MET A 54 -1.75 1.79 -30.27
C MET A 54 -1.21 3.13 -30.79
N LYS A 55 -2.04 3.98 -31.39
CA LYS A 55 -1.63 5.32 -31.84
C LYS A 55 -1.32 6.29 -30.70
N LEU A 56 -2.02 6.18 -29.58
CA LEU A 56 -1.72 6.95 -28.38
C LEU A 56 -0.31 6.67 -27.85
N THR A 57 0.10 5.41 -27.97
CA THR A 57 1.36 4.83 -27.48
C THR A 57 2.50 5.09 -28.46
N PHE A 58 2.39 4.56 -29.67
CA PHE A 58 3.48 4.50 -30.68
C PHE A 58 3.39 5.62 -31.74
N GLY A 59 2.48 6.58 -31.54
CA GLY A 59 2.27 7.72 -32.43
C GLY A 59 1.26 7.50 -33.56
N GLU A 60 0.82 8.60 -34.17
CA GLU A 60 -0.29 8.64 -35.13
C GLU A 60 -0.04 7.87 -36.44
N ASN A 61 1.23 7.67 -36.78
CA ASN A 61 1.66 7.01 -38.01
C ASN A 61 1.79 5.49 -37.88
N ALA A 62 1.72 4.95 -36.66
CA ALA A 62 1.81 3.52 -36.43
C ALA A 62 0.65 2.77 -37.11
N ASP A 63 0.96 1.67 -37.80
CA ASP A 63 -0.01 0.75 -38.39
C ASP A 63 0.01 -0.62 -37.66
N PRO A 64 -0.79 -0.76 -36.59
CA PRO A 64 -0.82 -1.99 -35.80
C PRO A 64 -1.79 -3.06 -36.37
N THR A 65 -2.33 -2.88 -37.58
CA THR A 65 -3.38 -3.74 -38.14
C THR A 65 -2.97 -5.21 -38.19
N LYS A 66 -1.71 -5.47 -38.53
CA LYS A 66 -1.17 -6.84 -38.55
C LYS A 66 -1.10 -7.43 -37.15
N LEU A 67 -0.59 -6.68 -36.17
CA LEU A 67 -0.53 -7.11 -34.77
C LEU A 67 -1.91 -7.43 -34.22
N GLN A 68 -2.93 -6.64 -34.57
CA GLN A 68 -4.31 -6.90 -34.17
C GLN A 68 -4.81 -8.26 -34.66
N ALA A 69 -4.54 -8.58 -35.93
CA ALA A 69 -4.96 -9.84 -36.53
C ALA A 69 -4.21 -11.03 -35.91
N ASP A 70 -2.89 -10.91 -35.77
CA ASP A 70 -2.03 -11.96 -35.23
C ASP A 70 -2.44 -12.28 -33.77
N TRP A 71 -2.46 -11.27 -32.88
CA TRP A 71 -2.82 -11.45 -31.48
C TRP A 71 -4.28 -11.89 -31.28
N GLY A 72 -5.22 -11.42 -32.11
CA GLY A 72 -6.62 -11.85 -32.06
C GLY A 72 -6.80 -13.35 -32.35
N THR A 73 -5.88 -13.96 -33.12
CA THR A 73 -5.86 -15.41 -33.39
C THR A 73 -4.95 -16.20 -32.46
N GLY A 74 -4.30 -15.53 -31.50
CA GLY A 74 -3.34 -16.14 -30.57
C GLY A 74 -1.95 -16.36 -31.18
N ASP A 75 -1.62 -15.70 -32.30
CA ASP A 75 -0.26 -15.70 -32.86
C ASP A 75 0.58 -14.62 -32.17
N PHE A 76 1.55 -15.07 -31.38
CA PHE A 76 2.50 -14.22 -30.64
C PHE A 76 3.94 -14.43 -31.11
N THR A 77 4.15 -14.94 -32.32
CA THR A 77 5.49 -15.20 -32.88
C THR A 77 6.36 -13.95 -33.02
N VAL A 78 5.71 -12.78 -33.00
CA VAL A 78 6.31 -11.46 -33.04
C VAL A 78 6.97 -11.04 -31.72
N ILE A 79 6.67 -11.73 -30.61
CA ILE A 79 7.26 -11.45 -29.30
C ILE A 79 8.72 -11.95 -29.30
N PRO A 80 9.70 -11.10 -28.96
CA PRO A 80 11.10 -11.49 -28.91
C PRO A 80 11.34 -12.59 -27.89
N LYS A 81 12.48 -13.27 -28.02
CA LYS A 81 12.89 -14.25 -27.01
C LYS A 81 13.06 -13.54 -25.65
N ILE A 82 12.62 -14.19 -24.58
CA ILE A 82 12.83 -13.71 -23.21
C ILE A 82 13.98 -14.49 -22.56
N GLU A 83 14.92 -13.78 -21.95
CA GLU A 83 16.02 -14.36 -21.18
C GLU A 83 16.05 -13.81 -19.76
N VAL A 84 16.34 -14.69 -18.80
CA VAL A 84 16.57 -14.27 -17.41
C VAL A 84 18.04 -13.92 -17.23
N ARG A 85 18.31 -12.72 -16.70
CA ARG A 85 19.66 -12.19 -16.47
C ARG A 85 19.84 -11.70 -15.05
N SER A 86 21.10 -11.58 -14.60
CA SER A 86 21.38 -10.91 -13.33
C SER A 86 20.96 -9.45 -13.43
N PRO A 87 20.37 -8.85 -12.38
CA PRO A 87 20.05 -7.41 -12.39
C PRO A 87 21.28 -6.56 -12.71
N SER A 88 22.48 -6.94 -12.28
CA SER A 88 23.71 -6.20 -12.56
C SER A 88 24.07 -6.13 -14.05
N GLU A 89 23.64 -7.10 -14.85
CA GLU A 89 23.89 -7.12 -16.31
C GLU A 89 22.98 -6.13 -17.06
N ILE A 90 21.83 -5.78 -16.48
CA ILE A 90 20.82 -4.89 -17.06
C ILE A 90 20.63 -3.62 -16.22
N ASN A 91 21.73 -3.11 -15.64
CA ASN A 91 21.75 -1.86 -14.87
C ASN A 91 20.70 -1.79 -13.73
N GLY A 92 20.42 -2.93 -13.11
CA GLY A 92 19.49 -3.05 -11.98
C GLY A 92 18.01 -3.02 -12.34
N ALA A 93 17.63 -3.01 -13.62
CA ALA A 93 16.23 -3.01 -14.03
C ALA A 93 15.50 -4.32 -13.70
N ASN A 94 14.16 -4.26 -13.67
CA ASN A 94 13.29 -5.42 -13.51
C ASN A 94 13.11 -6.16 -14.84
N GLY A 95 13.01 -5.41 -15.93
CA GLY A 95 13.01 -5.87 -17.32
C GLY A 95 13.87 -4.95 -18.17
N ALA A 96 14.25 -5.40 -19.36
CA ALA A 96 14.86 -4.54 -20.37
C ALA A 96 14.68 -5.08 -21.79
N TYR A 97 14.51 -4.20 -22.76
CA TYR A 97 14.47 -4.56 -24.18
C TYR A 97 15.72 -4.06 -24.89
N ALA A 98 16.37 -4.95 -25.64
CA ALA A 98 17.57 -4.67 -26.41
C ALA A 98 17.26 -4.77 -27.92
N ALA A 99 16.84 -3.66 -28.52
CA ALA A 99 16.46 -3.60 -29.94
C ALA A 99 17.54 -4.12 -30.89
N ALA A 100 18.83 -3.87 -30.60
CA ALA A 100 19.95 -4.27 -31.45
C ALA A 100 20.07 -5.79 -31.69
N ILE A 101 19.53 -6.61 -30.78
CA ILE A 101 19.57 -8.08 -30.86
C ILE A 101 18.18 -8.72 -30.75
N ASP A 102 17.14 -7.89 -30.79
CA ASP A 102 15.74 -8.25 -30.59
C ASP A 102 15.55 -9.19 -29.39
N ARG A 103 15.78 -8.64 -28.18
CA ARG A 103 15.79 -9.44 -26.97
C ARG A 103 15.16 -8.76 -25.77
N ILE A 104 14.32 -9.49 -25.07
CA ILE A 104 13.81 -9.11 -23.74
C ILE A 104 14.66 -9.80 -22.68
N PHE A 105 15.12 -9.03 -21.71
CA PHE A 105 15.77 -9.50 -20.50
C PHE A 105 14.83 -9.29 -19.30
N ILE A 106 14.74 -10.27 -18.42
CA ILE A 106 14.02 -10.16 -17.15
C ILE A 106 15.01 -10.41 -16.02
N SER A 107 14.99 -9.55 -14.99
CA SER A 107 15.86 -9.69 -13.83
C SER A 107 15.50 -10.94 -13.03
N GLN A 108 16.52 -11.72 -12.74
CA GLN A 108 16.42 -12.90 -11.89
C GLN A 108 15.93 -12.54 -10.47
N ASP A 109 16.46 -11.45 -9.90
CA ASP A 109 16.04 -10.98 -8.59
C ASP A 109 14.58 -10.52 -8.59
N PHE A 110 14.15 -9.88 -9.68
CA PHE A 110 12.78 -9.44 -9.85
C PHE A 110 11.79 -10.63 -9.88
N LEU A 111 12.12 -11.71 -10.61
CA LEU A 111 11.33 -12.94 -10.62
C LEU A 111 11.22 -13.56 -9.23
N TYR A 112 12.33 -13.65 -8.49
CA TYR A 112 12.32 -14.21 -7.14
C TYR A 112 11.46 -13.37 -6.18
N GLN A 113 11.59 -12.04 -6.22
CA GLN A 113 10.84 -11.14 -5.35
C GLN A 113 9.34 -11.16 -5.66
N ASN A 114 8.96 -11.37 -6.93
CA ASN A 114 7.57 -11.36 -7.38
C ASN A 114 7.03 -12.77 -7.69
N ALA A 115 7.65 -13.84 -7.16
CA ALA A 115 7.24 -15.22 -7.40
C ALA A 115 5.76 -15.52 -7.04
N ARG A 116 5.15 -14.69 -6.18
CA ARG A 116 3.72 -14.76 -5.82
C ARG A 116 2.87 -13.63 -6.39
N ASN A 117 3.44 -12.79 -7.24
CA ASN A 117 2.79 -11.65 -7.88
C ASN A 117 3.03 -11.73 -9.39
N ILE A 118 2.38 -12.72 -10.02
CA ILE A 118 2.52 -12.98 -11.46
C ILE A 118 2.06 -11.77 -12.29
N GLU A 119 1.06 -11.02 -11.82
CA GLU A 119 0.60 -9.78 -12.47
C GLU A 119 1.73 -8.76 -12.58
N ALA A 120 2.50 -8.51 -11.51
CA ALA A 120 3.64 -7.59 -11.57
C ALA A 120 4.71 -8.01 -12.59
N ILE A 121 4.98 -9.32 -12.69
CA ILE A 121 5.94 -9.83 -13.67
C ILE A 121 5.37 -9.69 -15.08
N ALA A 122 4.08 -9.97 -15.27
CA ALA A 122 3.40 -9.79 -16.55
C ALA A 122 3.36 -8.31 -16.97
N SER A 123 3.20 -7.37 -16.04
CA SER A 123 3.27 -5.93 -16.34
C SER A 123 4.63 -5.53 -16.91
N VAL A 124 5.73 -6.01 -16.31
CA VAL A 124 7.09 -5.77 -16.84
C VAL A 124 7.29 -6.48 -18.17
N VAL A 125 6.85 -7.72 -18.33
CA VAL A 125 6.91 -8.42 -19.63
C VAL A 125 6.14 -7.67 -20.71
N LEU A 126 4.97 -7.12 -20.39
CA LEU A 126 4.17 -6.31 -21.32
C LEU A 126 4.85 -5.00 -21.70
N GLU A 127 5.55 -4.36 -20.76
CA GLU A 127 6.34 -3.15 -20.97
C GLU A 127 7.45 -3.41 -21.99
N GLU A 128 8.23 -4.48 -21.79
CA GLU A 128 9.28 -4.88 -22.73
C GLU A 128 8.75 -5.35 -24.09
N ILE A 129 7.54 -5.92 -24.13
CA ILE A 129 6.85 -6.20 -25.39
C ILE A 129 6.42 -4.89 -26.07
N GLY A 130 6.08 -3.85 -25.30
CA GLY A 130 5.76 -2.52 -25.81
C GLY A 130 6.93 -1.91 -26.58
N HIS A 131 8.12 -1.86 -25.97
CA HIS A 131 9.35 -1.41 -26.63
C HIS A 131 9.67 -2.25 -27.88
N ALA A 132 9.51 -3.58 -27.78
CA ALA A 132 9.68 -4.46 -28.93
C ALA A 132 8.70 -4.16 -30.07
N VAL A 133 7.45 -3.83 -29.75
CA VAL A 133 6.44 -3.45 -30.72
C VAL A 133 6.75 -2.09 -31.35
N ASP A 134 7.21 -1.12 -30.55
CA ASP A 134 7.62 0.19 -31.08
C ASP A 134 8.71 0.04 -32.16
N SER A 135 9.76 -0.74 -31.85
CA SER A 135 10.87 -1.00 -32.78
C SER A 135 10.45 -1.69 -34.09
N GLN A 136 9.26 -2.30 -34.13
CA GLN A 136 8.71 -2.92 -35.34
C GLN A 136 7.78 -1.99 -36.10
N LEU A 137 7.03 -1.14 -35.40
CA LEU A 137 6.08 -0.21 -36.01
C LEU A 137 6.76 1.05 -36.49
N ASN A 138 7.85 1.45 -35.84
CA ASN A 138 8.53 2.71 -36.07
C ASN A 138 10.00 2.50 -36.46
N VAL A 139 10.49 3.38 -37.34
CA VAL A 139 11.91 3.40 -37.74
C VAL A 139 12.76 4.16 -36.74
N LEU A 140 12.15 5.15 -36.09
CA LEU A 140 12.73 5.93 -35.02
C LEU A 140 11.90 5.65 -33.78
N ASP A 141 12.60 5.40 -32.69
CA ASP A 141 12.04 5.22 -31.36
C ASP A 141 11.00 6.29 -31.01
N SER A 142 9.88 5.86 -30.44
CA SER A 142 8.86 6.77 -29.93
C SER A 142 9.41 7.55 -28.73
N PRO A 143 9.09 8.84 -28.57
CA PRO A 143 9.57 9.61 -27.42
C PRO A 143 8.84 9.21 -26.14
N GLY A 144 9.59 9.02 -25.07
CA GLY A 144 9.06 8.69 -23.75
C GLY A 144 9.32 7.23 -23.39
N ASP A 145 8.55 6.75 -22.43
CA ASP A 145 8.45 5.33 -22.09
C ASP A 145 7.13 4.79 -22.66
N GLU A 146 7.13 4.47 -23.97
CA GLU A 146 5.99 3.89 -24.66
C GLU A 146 5.72 2.44 -24.24
N GLY A 147 6.72 1.75 -23.69
CA GLY A 147 6.59 0.50 -22.99
C GLY A 147 5.60 0.57 -21.82
N GLU A 148 5.78 1.48 -20.86
CA GLU A 148 4.91 1.60 -19.67
C GLU A 148 3.51 2.06 -20.09
N ILE A 149 3.41 2.93 -21.11
CA ILE A 149 2.12 3.34 -21.71
C ILE A 149 1.41 2.11 -22.27
N PHE A 150 2.10 1.33 -23.12
CA PHE A 150 1.56 0.12 -23.73
C PHE A 150 1.09 -0.89 -22.68
N SER A 151 1.95 -1.18 -21.70
CA SER A 151 1.68 -2.10 -20.61
C SER A 151 0.43 -1.71 -19.83
N SER A 152 0.28 -0.42 -19.52
CA SER A 152 -0.91 0.11 -18.84
C SER A 152 -2.19 -0.13 -19.65
N LEU A 153 -2.17 0.20 -20.95
CA LEU A 153 -3.34 0.06 -21.83
C LEU A 153 -3.72 -1.39 -22.10
N ALA A 154 -2.73 -2.29 -22.24
CA ALA A 154 -2.94 -3.73 -22.37
C ALA A 154 -3.61 -4.34 -21.13
N GLN A 155 -3.33 -3.77 -19.96
CA GLN A 155 -3.95 -4.18 -18.69
C GLN A 155 -5.32 -3.50 -18.43
N GLY A 156 -5.78 -2.63 -19.34
CA GLY A 156 -7.03 -1.89 -19.18
C GLY A 156 -6.96 -0.75 -18.15
N ILE A 157 -5.75 -0.27 -17.85
CA ILE A 157 -5.52 0.81 -16.89
C ILE A 157 -5.69 2.15 -17.60
N GLU A 158 -6.58 2.99 -17.07
CA GLU A 158 -6.74 4.36 -17.55
C GLU A 158 -5.58 5.24 -17.07
N LEU A 159 -4.91 5.89 -18.02
CA LEU A 159 -3.83 6.83 -17.74
C LEU A 159 -4.41 8.24 -17.55
N SER A 160 -4.18 8.84 -16.39
CA SER A 160 -4.45 10.26 -16.20
C SER A 160 -3.56 11.11 -17.12
N GLU A 161 -4.04 12.29 -17.50
CA GLU A 161 -3.29 13.24 -18.34
C GLU A 161 -1.88 13.54 -17.78
N LEU A 162 -1.77 13.73 -16.45
CA LEU A 162 -0.47 13.98 -15.80
C LEU A 162 0.48 12.77 -15.89
N LYS A 163 -0.04 11.56 -15.71
CA LYS A 163 0.79 10.35 -15.83
C LYS A 163 1.24 10.15 -17.28
N LEU A 164 0.33 10.32 -18.24
CA LEU A 164 0.64 10.21 -19.66
C LEU A 164 1.70 11.23 -20.09
N GLN A 165 1.61 12.48 -19.63
CA GLN A 165 2.61 13.52 -19.91
C GLN A 165 3.98 13.21 -19.29
N ARG A 166 4.01 12.64 -18.08
CA ARG A 166 5.26 12.18 -17.46
C ARG A 166 5.91 11.10 -18.32
N LEU A 167 5.14 10.07 -18.69
CA LEU A 167 5.62 8.94 -19.49
C LEU A 167 6.15 9.38 -20.85
N LYS A 168 5.44 10.27 -21.55
CA LYS A 168 5.89 10.83 -22.85
C LYS A 168 7.14 11.71 -22.77
N ALA A 169 7.65 11.98 -21.58
CA ALA A 169 8.85 12.79 -21.36
C ALA A 169 9.96 12.00 -20.64
N GLU A 170 9.72 10.73 -20.31
CA GLU A 170 10.67 9.85 -19.64
C GLU A 170 11.77 9.41 -20.63
N ASP A 171 12.99 9.24 -20.14
CA ASP A 171 14.10 8.61 -20.87
C ASP A 171 14.58 7.46 -19.99
N ASP A 172 14.16 6.26 -20.35
CA ASP A 172 14.43 5.00 -19.67
C ASP A 172 15.58 4.23 -20.34
N THR A 173 16.29 4.87 -21.28
CA THR A 173 17.37 4.21 -22.01
C THR A 173 18.70 4.21 -21.24
N VAL A 174 19.46 3.11 -21.36
CA VAL A 174 20.85 3.05 -20.88
C VAL A 174 21.72 2.18 -21.77
N THR A 175 23.03 2.39 -21.75
CA THR A 175 23.99 1.45 -22.36
C THR A 175 24.58 0.51 -21.30
N VAL A 176 24.45 -0.80 -21.52
CA VAL A 176 25.02 -1.86 -20.67
C VAL A 176 25.97 -2.74 -21.46
N ASN A 177 26.80 -3.51 -20.76
CA ASN A 177 27.61 -4.57 -21.36
C ASN A 177 26.99 -5.94 -21.01
N VAL A 178 26.44 -6.63 -22.01
CA VAL A 178 25.87 -7.98 -21.88
C VAL A 178 26.67 -8.92 -22.76
N ASP A 179 27.20 -10.00 -22.18
CA ASP A 179 28.03 -11.00 -22.88
C ASP A 179 29.21 -10.38 -23.67
N GLY A 180 29.77 -9.26 -23.19
CA GLY A 180 30.87 -8.56 -23.84
C GLY A 180 30.47 -7.59 -24.97
N GLN A 181 29.18 -7.44 -25.25
CA GLN A 181 28.63 -6.49 -26.23
C GLN A 181 28.03 -5.28 -25.52
N ASN A 182 28.33 -4.07 -26.02
CA ASN A 182 27.67 -2.86 -25.54
C ASN A 182 26.32 -2.73 -26.24
N LEU A 183 25.24 -2.83 -25.47
CA LEU A 183 23.87 -2.75 -25.95
C LEU A 183 23.20 -1.52 -25.32
N GLN A 184 22.50 -0.73 -26.13
CA GLN A 184 21.50 0.18 -25.60
C GLN A 184 20.25 -0.64 -25.28
N ILE A 185 19.69 -0.42 -24.09
CA ILE A 185 18.48 -1.05 -23.61
C ILE A 185 17.51 0.02 -23.14
N GLU A 186 16.22 -0.25 -23.30
CA GLU A 186 15.10 0.42 -22.60
C GLU A 186 14.81 -0.38 -21.31
N GLN A 187 14.36 0.29 -20.25
CA GLN A 187 14.40 -0.27 -18.90
C GLN A 187 13.09 -0.12 -18.12
N ALA A 188 12.43 -1.24 -17.83
CA ALA A 188 11.43 -1.29 -16.76
C ALA A 188 12.07 -1.23 -15.37
N THR A 189 12.11 -0.04 -14.75
CA THR A 189 12.69 0.14 -13.39
C THR A 189 11.64 0.18 -12.28
N SER A 190 10.38 0.49 -12.60
CA SER A 190 9.33 0.70 -11.59
C SER A 190 8.17 -0.29 -11.78
N VAL A 191 7.77 -0.97 -10.70
CA VAL A 191 6.52 -1.74 -10.70
C VAL A 191 5.49 -0.98 -9.89
N PHE A 192 4.51 -0.42 -10.58
CA PHE A 192 3.31 0.10 -9.93
C PHE A 192 2.37 -1.07 -9.62
N VAL A 193 2.14 -1.35 -8.34
CA VAL A 193 1.05 -2.26 -7.95
C VAL A 193 -0.28 -1.54 -8.18
N ASN A 194 -0.84 -1.73 -9.36
CA ASN A 194 -2.17 -1.24 -9.73
C ASN A 194 -3.22 -2.20 -9.15
N ASN A 195 -4.32 -1.67 -8.59
CA ASN A 195 -5.37 -2.40 -7.85
C ASN A 195 -5.09 -2.74 -6.38
N LEU A 196 -4.34 -1.91 -5.64
CA LEU A 196 -4.37 -2.00 -4.19
C LEU A 196 -5.79 -1.68 -3.66
N PRO A 197 -6.42 -2.56 -2.86
CA PRO A 197 -7.68 -2.23 -2.20
C PRO A 197 -7.50 -1.02 -1.29
N SER A 198 -8.58 -0.27 -1.04
CA SER A 198 -8.55 0.99 -0.29
C SER A 198 -7.69 0.90 0.97
N ALA A 199 -6.64 1.72 1.02
CA ALA A 199 -5.71 1.74 2.13
C ALA A 199 -6.43 2.13 3.43
N ASN A 200 -6.23 1.32 4.47
CA ASN A 200 -6.75 1.58 5.81
C ASN A 200 -5.78 2.46 6.61
N GLY A 201 -4.48 2.36 6.36
CA GLY A 201 -3.45 3.16 7.04
C GLY A 201 -2.21 3.29 6.18
N VAL A 202 -1.52 4.42 6.28
CA VAL A 202 -0.27 4.69 5.57
C VAL A 202 0.75 5.24 6.55
N LEU A 203 1.99 4.80 6.42
CA LEU A 203 3.11 5.26 7.22
C LEU A 203 4.34 5.39 6.31
N VAL A 204 5.15 6.41 6.53
CA VAL A 204 6.51 6.48 5.98
C VAL A 204 7.49 6.13 7.09
N ASP A 205 8.37 5.16 6.86
CA ASP A 205 9.38 4.76 7.85
C ASP A 205 10.64 5.64 7.77
N SER A 206 11.63 5.37 8.63
CA SER A 206 12.87 6.14 8.69
C SER A 206 13.80 5.95 7.48
N GLN A 207 13.48 5.02 6.58
CA GLN A 207 14.20 4.75 5.33
C GLN A 207 13.42 5.27 4.12
N GLU A 208 12.41 6.13 4.33
CA GLU A 208 11.52 6.69 3.29
C GLU A 208 10.67 5.64 2.56
N ASN A 209 10.56 4.43 3.11
CA ASN A 209 9.67 3.42 2.57
C ASN A 209 8.23 3.69 2.99
N VAL A 210 7.29 3.38 2.12
CA VAL A 210 5.85 3.54 2.37
C VAL A 210 5.26 2.21 2.83
N LEU A 211 4.70 2.18 4.04
CA LEU A 211 3.94 1.05 4.54
C LEU A 211 2.45 1.35 4.36
N VAL A 212 1.72 0.41 3.75
CA VAL A 212 0.29 0.51 3.49
C VAL A 212 -0.42 -0.67 4.14
N SER A 213 -1.35 -0.37 5.06
CA SER A 213 -2.29 -1.38 5.55
C SER A 213 -3.51 -1.44 4.65
N MET A 214 -3.97 -2.65 4.34
CA MET A 214 -5.10 -2.91 3.44
C MET A 214 -5.83 -4.19 3.84
N LEU A 215 -6.99 -4.42 3.22
CA LEU A 215 -7.73 -5.69 3.28
C LEU A 215 -7.60 -6.38 1.92
N GLY A 216 -6.92 -7.53 1.87
CA GLY A 216 -6.83 -8.36 0.66
C GLY A 216 -7.78 -9.54 0.75
N LEU A 217 -8.42 -9.93 -0.36
CA LEU A 217 -9.26 -11.12 -0.40
C LEU A 217 -8.38 -12.37 -0.52
N ASN A 218 -8.51 -13.31 0.41
CA ASN A 218 -7.98 -14.64 0.22
C ASN A 218 -8.95 -15.44 -0.64
N GLU A 219 -8.57 -15.75 -1.88
CA GLU A 219 -9.45 -16.43 -2.85
C GLU A 219 -9.82 -17.86 -2.44
N GLN A 220 -9.00 -18.52 -1.61
CA GLN A 220 -9.26 -19.89 -1.15
C GLN A 220 -10.26 -19.91 0.00
N THR A 221 -10.18 -18.97 0.93
CA THR A 221 -11.05 -18.92 2.11
C THR A 221 -12.24 -17.97 1.94
N LEU A 222 -12.21 -17.12 0.91
CA LEU A 222 -13.16 -16.02 0.67
C LEU A 222 -13.26 -15.05 1.87
N GLN A 223 -12.22 -14.97 2.69
CA GLN A 223 -12.13 -14.04 3.81
C GLN A 223 -11.15 -12.91 3.50
N ASN A 224 -11.44 -11.72 4.02
CA ASN A 224 -10.47 -10.63 3.92
C ASN A 224 -9.37 -10.81 4.96
N GLU A 225 -8.13 -10.80 4.49
CA GLU A 225 -6.91 -10.76 5.27
C GLU A 225 -6.49 -9.31 5.49
N THR A 226 -6.14 -9.00 6.73
CA THR A 226 -5.51 -7.74 7.08
C THR A 226 -4.04 -7.83 6.74
N LEU A 227 -3.59 -7.01 5.79
CA LEU A 227 -2.22 -6.99 5.31
C LEU A 227 -1.54 -5.67 5.67
N ILE A 228 -0.23 -5.71 5.87
CA ILE A 228 0.64 -4.55 5.77
C ILE A 228 1.68 -4.86 4.69
N ALA A 229 1.67 -4.07 3.63
CA ALA A 229 2.66 -4.10 2.56
C ALA A 229 3.62 -2.93 2.74
N LYS A 230 4.90 -3.13 2.42
CA LYS A 230 5.96 -2.14 2.47
C LYS A 230 6.48 -1.94 1.05
N PHE A 231 6.61 -0.70 0.64
CA PHE A 231 7.07 -0.28 -0.67
C PHE A 231 8.27 0.65 -0.53
N THR A 232 9.18 0.66 -1.51
CA THR A 232 10.20 1.71 -1.64
C THR A 232 9.54 3.07 -1.85
N SER A 233 10.30 4.15 -1.71
CA SER A 233 9.84 5.52 -2.03
C SER A 233 9.34 5.65 -3.47
N ASN A 234 9.84 4.81 -4.38
CA ASN A 234 9.47 4.79 -5.80
C ASN A 234 8.31 3.83 -6.09
N GLY A 235 7.71 3.21 -5.06
CA GLY A 235 6.51 2.38 -5.19
C GLY A 235 6.76 0.88 -5.41
N GLN A 236 8.00 0.40 -5.42
CA GLN A 236 8.31 -1.03 -5.57
C GLN A 236 7.99 -1.80 -4.28
N LEU A 237 7.28 -2.93 -4.37
CA LEU A 237 6.97 -3.76 -3.20
C LEU A 237 8.24 -4.41 -2.62
N ILE A 238 8.51 -4.17 -1.34
CA ILE A 238 9.62 -4.76 -0.58
C ILE A 238 9.17 -6.05 0.12
N ASN A 239 8.02 -5.99 0.80
CA ASN A 239 7.52 -7.10 1.61
C ASN A 239 6.03 -6.91 1.93
N ALA A 240 5.30 -7.98 2.21
CA ALA A 240 3.93 -7.93 2.74
C ALA A 240 3.68 -9.04 3.76
N LYS A 241 2.92 -8.74 4.81
CA LYS A 241 2.59 -9.72 5.86
C LYS A 241 1.14 -9.60 6.32
N ILE A 242 0.56 -10.74 6.67
CA ILE A 242 -0.78 -10.87 7.23
C ILE A 242 -0.73 -10.60 8.75
N PHE A 243 -1.66 -9.78 9.24
CA PHE A 243 -1.82 -9.38 10.65
C PHE A 243 -3.16 -9.83 11.25
N GLY A 244 -3.98 -10.56 10.50
CA GLY A 244 -5.26 -11.08 10.95
C GLY A 244 -6.29 -11.09 9.83
N PHE A 245 -7.57 -11.11 10.20
CA PHE A 245 -8.69 -11.17 9.27
C PHE A 245 -9.70 -10.08 9.59
N ASN A 246 -10.20 -9.38 8.57
CA ASN A 246 -11.26 -8.37 8.68
C ASN A 246 -10.99 -7.29 9.75
N ARG A 247 -9.72 -6.90 9.94
CA ARG A 247 -9.31 -5.80 10.82
C ARG A 247 -8.70 -4.65 10.02
N LYS A 248 -9.07 -3.42 10.35
CA LYS A 248 -8.38 -2.24 9.83
C LYS A 248 -7.21 -1.88 10.76
N ILE A 249 -6.06 -1.54 10.19
CA ILE A 249 -4.89 -1.09 10.94
C ILE A 249 -4.55 0.35 10.57
N LYS A 250 -4.35 1.17 11.60
CA LYS A 250 -3.69 2.47 11.51
C LYS A 250 -2.31 2.40 12.13
N MET A 251 -1.40 3.26 11.69
CA MET A 251 0.00 3.23 12.09
C MET A 251 0.48 4.65 12.36
N ALA A 252 1.32 4.80 13.38
CA ALA A 252 2.03 6.04 13.65
C ALA A 252 3.51 5.73 13.92
N ALA A 253 4.40 6.56 13.37
CA ALA A 253 5.84 6.42 13.57
C ALA A 253 6.18 6.51 15.07
N ALA A 254 7.03 5.60 15.53
CA ALA A 254 7.59 5.60 16.88
C ALA A 254 9.09 5.24 16.81
N PRO A 255 9.93 6.15 16.28
CA PRO A 255 11.34 5.86 16.04
C PRO A 255 12.09 5.42 17.30
N SER A 256 11.76 5.96 18.48
CA SER A 256 12.41 5.54 19.74
C SER A 256 12.17 4.07 20.09
N LEU A 257 11.12 3.46 19.53
CA LEU A 257 10.76 2.05 19.70
C LEU A 257 11.28 1.15 18.56
N GLY A 258 12.07 1.71 17.64
CA GLY A 258 12.64 1.00 16.50
C GLY A 258 11.62 0.68 15.41
N GLY A 259 10.59 1.52 15.23
CA GLY A 259 9.60 1.32 14.17
C GLY A 259 8.35 2.18 14.34
N ALA A 260 7.20 1.52 14.48
CA ALA A 260 5.89 2.17 14.57
C ALA A 260 4.99 1.54 15.63
N ILE A 261 3.92 2.25 15.99
CA ILE A 261 2.79 1.69 16.73
C ILE A 261 1.65 1.46 15.76
N GLY A 262 1.13 0.23 15.74
CA GLY A 262 -0.09 -0.14 15.05
C GLY A 262 -1.29 -0.16 15.98
N LEU A 263 -2.44 0.27 15.47
CA LEU A 263 -3.74 0.22 16.13
C LEU A 263 -4.73 -0.55 15.24
N GLN A 264 -5.26 -1.65 15.75
CA GLN A 264 -6.43 -2.30 15.13
C GLN A 264 -7.72 -1.61 15.56
N ASP A 265 -8.72 -1.64 14.68
CA ASP A 265 -10.06 -1.10 14.94
C ASP A 265 -10.78 -1.73 16.14
N ASP A 266 -10.37 -2.92 16.58
CA ASP A 266 -10.84 -3.57 17.80
C ASP A 266 -10.08 -3.17 19.08
N GLY A 267 -9.15 -2.22 18.97
CA GLY A 267 -8.39 -1.66 20.08
C GLY A 267 -7.08 -2.39 20.41
N LEU A 268 -6.67 -3.40 19.63
CA LEU A 268 -5.34 -3.98 19.80
C LEU A 268 -4.27 -2.96 19.41
N VAL A 269 -3.39 -2.63 20.36
CA VAL A 269 -2.18 -1.83 20.15
C VAL A 269 -0.98 -2.77 20.09
N PHE A 270 -0.15 -2.62 19.07
CA PHE A 270 1.05 -3.42 18.89
C PHE A 270 2.23 -2.57 18.42
N ARG A 271 3.45 -2.97 18.75
CA ARG A 271 4.67 -2.42 18.16
C ARG A 271 4.92 -3.11 16.82
N LEU A 272 5.17 -2.35 15.77
CA LEU A 272 5.54 -2.83 14.45
C LEU A 272 7.03 -2.58 14.23
N ASP A 273 7.80 -3.63 14.00
CA ASP A 273 9.13 -3.53 13.41
C ASP A 273 8.97 -3.29 11.91
N THR A 274 9.37 -2.10 11.43
CA THR A 274 9.19 -1.69 10.03
C THR A 274 10.22 -2.32 9.08
N ASN A 275 11.29 -2.94 9.59
CA ASN A 275 12.25 -3.67 8.78
C ASN A 275 11.75 -5.08 8.47
N THR A 276 11.24 -5.78 9.48
CA THR A 276 10.82 -7.19 9.33
C THR A 276 9.31 -7.36 9.16
N LEU A 277 8.53 -6.28 9.27
CA LEU A 277 7.07 -6.29 9.36
C LEU A 277 6.55 -7.22 10.48
N THR A 278 7.24 -7.29 11.62
CA THR A 278 6.80 -8.11 12.75
C THR A 278 6.01 -7.28 13.74
N GLY A 279 4.76 -7.69 14.00
CA GLY A 279 3.93 -7.10 15.05
C GLY A 279 4.15 -7.77 16.39
N TYR A 280 4.31 -6.97 17.44
CA TYR A 280 4.43 -7.39 18.84
C TYR A 280 3.26 -6.79 19.63
N PRO A 281 2.24 -7.59 19.99
CA PRO A 281 1.11 -7.11 20.79
C PRO A 281 1.58 -6.44 22.09
N LEU A 282 1.06 -5.25 22.40
CA LEU A 282 1.39 -4.53 23.63
C LEU A 282 0.25 -4.65 24.64
N PHE A 283 -0.98 -4.29 24.24
CA PHE A 283 -2.20 -4.41 25.02
C PHE A 283 -3.42 -4.19 24.12
N ASN A 284 -4.60 -4.57 24.60
CA ASN A 284 -5.86 -4.18 23.98
C ASN A 284 -6.53 -3.10 24.84
N ILE A 285 -6.88 -1.96 24.24
CA ILE A 285 -7.48 -0.82 24.95
C ILE A 285 -8.79 -1.22 25.62
N ARG A 286 -9.58 -2.09 24.99
CA ARG A 286 -10.86 -2.58 25.55
C ARG A 286 -10.69 -3.42 26.82
N GLN A 287 -9.46 -3.90 27.07
CA GLN A 287 -9.10 -4.74 28.22
C GLN A 287 -8.29 -3.98 29.29
N LEU A 288 -8.10 -2.66 29.14
CA LEU A 288 -7.44 -1.87 30.17
C LEU A 288 -8.27 -1.87 31.45
N PRO A 289 -7.65 -2.07 32.63
CA PRO A 289 -8.37 -2.19 33.90
C PRO A 289 -9.07 -0.89 34.30
N THR A 290 -8.49 0.25 33.92
CA THR A 290 -9.04 1.58 34.19
C THR A 290 -8.82 2.50 33.00
N ILE A 291 -9.87 3.21 32.60
CA ILE A 291 -9.81 4.31 31.63
C ILE A 291 -10.47 5.51 32.28
N ASP A 292 -9.73 6.60 32.45
CA ASP A 292 -10.25 7.82 33.07
C ASP A 292 -11.21 8.54 32.12
N THR A 293 -12.49 8.53 32.51
CA THR A 293 -13.59 9.24 31.86
C THR A 293 -14.23 10.28 32.80
N SER A 294 -13.55 10.64 33.89
CA SER A 294 -14.12 11.48 34.95
C SER A 294 -14.27 12.96 34.59
N ALA A 295 -13.54 13.43 33.58
CA ALA A 295 -13.57 14.81 33.11
C ALA A 295 -13.36 14.84 31.59
N VAL A 296 -14.42 14.56 30.84
CA VAL A 296 -14.43 14.59 29.36
C VAL A 296 -15.06 15.90 28.90
N TYR A 297 -14.33 16.66 28.08
CA TYR A 297 -14.86 17.87 27.45
C TYR A 297 -15.72 17.51 26.25
N ASP A 298 -17.01 17.85 26.28
CA ASP A 298 -17.90 17.67 25.15
C ASP A 298 -17.88 18.88 24.25
N TYR A 299 -17.31 18.71 23.06
CA TYR A 299 -17.17 19.76 22.07
C TYR A 299 -18.51 20.22 21.45
N THR A 300 -19.54 19.36 21.50
CA THR A 300 -20.84 19.73 20.95
C THR A 300 -21.57 20.66 21.91
N THR A 301 -21.53 20.37 23.21
CA THR A 301 -22.30 21.10 24.23
C THR A 301 -21.49 22.14 24.99
N ASP A 302 -20.16 22.15 24.84
CA ASP A 302 -19.20 22.97 25.60
C ASP A 302 -19.28 22.74 27.13
N PHE A 303 -19.74 21.56 27.55
CA PHE A 303 -19.75 21.12 28.95
C PHE A 303 -18.67 20.07 29.25
N VAL A 304 -18.26 19.98 30.51
CA VAL A 304 -17.44 18.88 31.02
C VAL A 304 -18.35 17.91 31.78
N TYR A 305 -18.46 16.67 31.31
CA TYR A 305 -19.22 15.65 32.02
C TYR A 305 -18.41 15.08 33.19
N LYS A 306 -19.09 14.91 34.34
CA LYS A 306 -18.61 14.18 35.53
C LYS A 306 -18.98 12.69 35.40
N PRO A 307 -18.27 11.76 36.08
CA PRO A 307 -18.46 10.33 35.88
C PRO A 307 -19.91 9.90 36.16
N GLY A 308 -20.45 9.06 35.28
CA GLY A 308 -21.78 8.45 35.42
C GLY A 308 -22.93 9.13 34.66
N SER A 309 -22.69 10.19 33.88
CA SER A 309 -23.77 10.84 33.10
C SER A 309 -23.43 11.10 31.62
N ALA A 310 -24.37 10.67 30.78
CA ALA A 310 -24.78 11.21 29.46
C ALA A 310 -23.79 11.32 28.28
N SER A 311 -22.47 11.25 28.43
CA SER A 311 -21.56 11.42 27.26
C SER A 311 -21.64 10.27 26.24
N GLY A 312 -22.18 9.10 26.63
CA GLY A 312 -22.26 7.92 25.77
C GLY A 312 -20.89 7.30 25.42
N VAL A 313 -19.79 7.82 25.98
CA VAL A 313 -18.44 7.35 25.64
C VAL A 313 -18.12 6.04 26.39
N SER A 314 -17.83 4.99 25.63
CA SER A 314 -17.51 3.66 26.13
C SER A 314 -16.32 3.08 25.35
N PRO A 315 -15.07 3.42 25.76
CA PRO A 315 -13.87 2.95 25.06
C PRO A 315 -13.74 1.42 25.04
N GLN A 316 -14.30 0.72 26.04
CA GLN A 316 -14.28 -0.73 26.12
C GLN A 316 -15.12 -1.42 25.04
N THR A 317 -16.08 -0.72 24.43
CA THR A 317 -16.92 -1.22 23.34
C THR A 317 -16.77 -0.39 22.07
N ALA A 318 -15.73 0.44 21.99
CA ALA A 318 -15.51 1.36 20.89
C ALA A 318 -14.81 0.70 19.71
N THR A 319 -15.07 1.19 18.51
CA THR A 319 -14.22 1.01 17.33
C THR A 319 -13.18 2.11 17.31
N TYR A 320 -11.93 1.77 17.06
CA TYR A 320 -10.82 2.72 17.02
C TYR A 320 -10.50 3.11 15.57
N ASN A 321 -10.19 4.39 15.36
CA ASN A 321 -10.24 5.02 14.04
C ASN A 321 -8.89 5.48 13.52
N ASP A 322 -8.10 6.17 14.35
CA ASP A 322 -6.80 6.70 13.98
C ASP A 322 -5.87 6.86 15.20
N ILE A 323 -4.57 6.96 14.96
CA ILE A 323 -3.52 7.07 15.98
C ILE A 323 -2.47 8.10 15.59
N ALA A 324 -2.02 8.87 16.57
CA ALA A 324 -0.80 9.66 16.51
C ALA A 324 0.08 9.39 17.72
N VAL A 325 1.39 9.46 17.54
CA VAL A 325 2.38 9.19 18.59
C VAL A 325 3.19 10.45 18.85
N ARG A 326 3.36 10.79 20.13
CA ARG A 326 4.32 11.80 20.58
C ARG A 326 5.37 11.14 21.46
N GLU A 327 6.62 11.28 21.07
CA GLU A 327 7.78 10.87 21.88
C GLU A 327 8.42 12.12 22.50
N ASN A 328 8.49 12.16 23.83
CA ASN A 328 9.10 13.25 24.58
C ASN A 328 10.03 12.68 25.66
N GLY A 329 11.32 12.57 25.35
CA GLY A 329 12.29 11.90 26.21
C GLY A 329 11.92 10.42 26.37
N SER A 330 11.74 9.97 27.61
CA SER A 330 11.33 8.59 27.91
C SER A 330 9.82 8.35 27.86
N VAL A 331 9.03 9.38 27.57
CA VAL A 331 7.57 9.29 27.58
C VAL A 331 7.05 9.15 26.15
N THR A 332 6.32 8.08 25.89
CA THR A 332 5.60 7.87 24.64
C THR A 332 4.10 7.99 24.90
N GLU A 333 3.46 8.97 24.26
CA GLU A 333 2.02 9.21 24.36
C GLU A 333 1.34 8.85 23.03
N LEU A 334 0.29 8.05 23.13
CA LEU A 334 -0.61 7.73 22.02
C LEU A 334 -1.82 8.67 22.11
N PHE A 335 -2.14 9.33 21.01
CA PHE A 335 -3.39 10.06 20.82
C PHE A 335 -4.25 9.28 19.84
N LEU A 336 -5.49 9.02 20.21
CA LEU A 336 -6.36 8.09 19.50
C LEU A 336 -7.73 8.73 19.27
N THR A 337 -8.32 8.46 18.12
CA THR A 337 -9.75 8.70 17.89
C THR A 337 -10.51 7.38 17.94
N GLY A 338 -11.70 7.40 18.52
CA GLY A 338 -12.57 6.23 18.61
C GLY A 338 -14.03 6.61 18.54
N ASP A 339 -14.89 5.62 18.33
CA ASP A 339 -16.34 5.78 18.28
C ASP A 339 -17.02 4.71 19.13
N SER A 340 -17.82 5.15 20.10
CA SER A 340 -18.43 4.26 21.08
C SER A 340 -19.57 3.45 20.47
N ILE A 341 -19.59 2.15 20.77
CA ILE A 341 -20.66 1.21 20.37
C ILE A 341 -20.76 1.09 18.83
N GLY A 342 -19.74 1.53 18.07
CA GLY A 342 -19.75 1.52 16.61
C GLY A 342 -20.92 2.29 15.98
N SER A 343 -21.59 3.13 16.77
CA SER A 343 -22.86 3.76 16.40
C SER A 343 -22.66 4.98 15.49
N GLY A 344 -21.44 5.52 15.43
CA GLY A 344 -21.19 6.82 14.79
C GLY A 344 -21.44 7.99 15.73
N LEU A 345 -22.21 7.81 16.81
CA LEU A 345 -22.90 8.91 17.50
C LEU A 345 -22.05 9.58 18.58
N SER A 346 -21.06 8.87 19.13
CA SER A 346 -20.28 9.30 20.29
C SER A 346 -18.78 9.11 20.05
N PRO A 347 -18.20 9.87 19.11
CA PRO A 347 -16.77 9.88 18.89
C PRO A 347 -16.03 10.55 20.04
N PHE A 348 -14.82 10.10 20.30
CA PHE A 348 -13.98 10.61 21.37
C PHE A 348 -12.51 10.64 20.96
N ILE A 349 -11.77 11.47 21.69
CA ILE A 349 -10.31 11.56 21.62
C ILE A 349 -9.75 11.10 22.96
N MET A 350 -8.76 10.23 22.89
CA MET A 350 -8.14 9.60 24.03
C MET A 350 -6.63 9.82 23.99
N ARG A 351 -6.02 9.93 25.16
CA ARG A 351 -4.56 9.82 25.35
C ARG A 351 -4.25 8.55 26.14
N ILE A 352 -3.21 7.83 25.74
CA ILE A 352 -2.62 6.72 26.51
C ILE A 352 -1.13 6.96 26.67
N ARG A 353 -0.61 6.87 27.89
CA ARG A 353 0.84 6.78 28.13
C ARG A 353 1.28 5.33 27.99
N LEU A 354 2.21 5.06 27.07
CA LEU A 354 2.56 3.70 26.69
C LEU A 354 3.28 2.94 27.82
N ASP A 355 4.11 3.64 28.58
CA ASP A 355 4.91 3.15 29.70
C ASP A 355 4.05 2.78 30.92
N THR A 356 3.12 3.65 31.31
CA THR A 356 2.27 3.45 32.50
C THR A 356 0.92 2.81 32.18
N ARG A 357 0.51 2.78 30.91
CA ARG A 357 -0.84 2.44 30.45
C ARG A 357 -1.94 3.32 31.04
N GLU A 358 -1.58 4.51 31.51
CA GLU A 358 -2.55 5.52 31.94
C GLU A 358 -3.34 6.00 30.72
N ALA A 359 -4.63 5.67 30.68
CA ALA A 359 -5.54 6.03 29.60
C ALA A 359 -6.58 7.05 30.09
N LYS A 360 -6.78 8.12 29.32
CA LYS A 360 -7.75 9.18 29.62
C LYS A 360 -8.49 9.59 28.36
N VAL A 361 -9.82 9.64 28.44
CA VAL A 361 -10.64 10.31 27.43
C VAL A 361 -10.60 11.82 27.68
N LEU A 362 -10.22 12.58 26.66
CA LEU A 362 -10.01 14.03 26.77
C LEU A 362 -11.23 14.81 26.29
N ILE A 363 -11.70 14.48 25.09
CA ILE A 363 -12.73 15.22 24.36
C ILE A 363 -13.73 14.22 23.78
N SER A 364 -15.01 14.56 23.79
CA SER A 364 -16.07 13.86 23.05
C SER A 364 -16.78 14.80 22.08
N GLY A 365 -17.40 14.23 21.06
CA GLY A 365 -18.36 14.91 20.19
C GLY A 365 -19.69 14.16 20.15
N HIS A 366 -20.67 14.75 19.46
CA HIS A 366 -22.00 14.17 19.27
C HIS A 366 -22.43 14.37 17.81
N ARG A 367 -22.98 13.32 17.19
CA ARG A 367 -23.63 13.41 15.87
C ARG A 367 -25.14 13.58 16.01
N ALA A 368 -25.75 14.32 15.08
CA ALA A 368 -27.19 14.32 14.92
C ALA A 368 -27.62 12.93 14.43
N GLY A 369 -28.71 12.39 15.00
CA GLY A 369 -29.26 11.11 14.56
C GLY A 369 -29.55 11.14 13.05
N ILE A 370 -29.25 10.03 12.37
CA ILE A 370 -29.43 9.81 10.92
C ILE A 370 -28.49 10.63 10.00
N ALA A 371 -27.30 11.03 10.44
CA ALA A 371 -26.32 11.66 9.55
C ALA A 371 -25.67 10.65 8.57
N PRO A 372 -25.41 11.03 7.30
CA PRO A 372 -24.58 10.22 6.41
C PRO A 372 -23.22 9.93 7.07
N GLN A 373 -22.64 8.76 6.80
CA GLN A 373 -21.41 8.30 7.43
C GLN A 373 -20.24 9.26 7.13
N LEU A 374 -20.07 10.32 7.95
CA LEU A 374 -18.87 11.13 7.87
C LEU A 374 -17.67 10.24 8.16
N PRO A 375 -16.57 10.39 7.40
CA PRO A 375 -15.36 9.62 7.61
C PRO A 375 -14.92 9.72 9.08
N SER A 376 -14.38 8.60 9.58
CA SER A 376 -13.84 8.55 10.93
C SER A 376 -12.78 9.64 11.12
N PRO A 377 -12.79 10.35 12.26
CA PRO A 377 -11.80 11.38 12.53
C PRO A 377 -10.36 10.88 12.46
N GLY A 378 -9.51 11.60 11.72
CA GLY A 378 -8.06 11.43 11.79
C GLY A 378 -7.45 12.25 12.92
N ILE A 379 -6.22 11.93 13.33
CA ILE A 379 -5.52 12.65 14.41
C ILE A 379 -4.03 12.80 14.10
N ALA A 380 -3.46 13.95 14.47
CA ALA A 380 -2.03 14.21 14.37
C ALA A 380 -1.53 14.99 15.59
N VAL A 381 -0.27 14.77 15.96
CA VAL A 381 0.41 15.51 17.02
C VAL A 381 1.80 15.91 16.55
N ASN A 382 2.19 17.16 16.81
CA ASN A 382 3.52 17.64 16.48
C ASN A 382 4.49 17.53 17.68
N PRO A 383 5.81 17.71 17.48
CA PRO A 383 6.80 17.62 18.55
C PRO A 383 6.58 18.62 19.70
N GLN A 384 5.97 19.78 19.42
CA GLN A 384 5.62 20.79 20.44
C GLN A 384 4.41 20.37 21.29
N GLY A 385 3.82 19.19 21.03
CA GLY A 385 2.65 18.72 21.75
C GLY A 385 1.37 19.46 21.36
N LYS A 386 1.28 19.99 20.14
CA LYS A 386 0.00 20.46 19.59
C LYS A 386 -0.67 19.31 18.84
N VAL A 387 -1.88 18.98 19.27
CA VAL A 387 -2.72 17.94 18.67
C VAL A 387 -3.74 18.61 17.76
N ILE A 388 -4.02 17.99 16.62
CA ILE A 388 -5.05 18.40 15.66
C ILE A 388 -5.85 17.17 15.24
N THR A 389 -7.16 17.34 15.08
CA THR A 389 -8.11 16.27 14.74
C THR A 389 -9.38 16.91 14.21
N THR A 390 -10.24 16.12 13.60
CA THR A 390 -11.63 16.52 13.40
C THR A 390 -12.53 15.91 14.48
N LEU A 391 -13.65 16.54 14.81
CA LEU A 391 -14.77 15.85 15.45
C LEU A 391 -16.07 16.34 14.84
N PRO A 392 -17.08 15.48 14.72
CA PRO A 392 -18.39 15.92 14.30
C PRO A 392 -19.07 16.74 15.39
N LYS A 393 -19.73 17.82 14.98
CA LYS A 393 -20.66 18.59 15.79
C LYS A 393 -22.05 18.54 15.18
N ALA A 394 -23.03 18.17 15.98
CA ALA A 394 -24.44 18.19 15.62
C ALA A 394 -24.98 19.63 15.68
N ASP A 395 -25.42 20.15 14.54
CA ASP A 395 -26.21 21.37 14.44
C ASP A 395 -27.64 20.98 13.99
N TYR A 396 -28.57 20.86 14.95
CA TYR A 396 -29.93 20.35 14.71
C TYR A 396 -29.93 18.94 14.08
N LEU A 397 -30.43 18.78 12.84
CA LEU A 397 -30.53 17.50 12.12
C LEU A 397 -29.30 17.23 11.23
N VAL A 398 -28.31 18.13 11.22
CA VAL A 398 -27.13 18.03 10.35
C VAL A 398 -25.88 17.87 11.21
N THR A 399 -24.94 17.04 10.76
CA THR A 399 -23.63 16.88 11.41
C THR A 399 -22.55 17.49 10.53
N HIS A 400 -21.72 18.37 11.08
CA HIS A 400 -20.59 18.98 10.38
C HIS A 400 -19.26 18.52 11.01
N PRO A 401 -18.23 18.18 10.21
CA PRO A 401 -16.89 17.95 10.74
C PRO A 401 -16.25 19.29 11.14
N HIS A 402 -15.78 19.39 12.38
CA HIS A 402 -15.09 20.56 12.90
C HIS A 402 -13.64 20.24 13.16
N LEU A 403 -12.73 21.13 12.74
CA LEU A 403 -11.32 21.03 13.04
C LEU A 403 -11.06 21.50 14.48
N ILE A 404 -10.39 20.67 15.26
CA ILE A 404 -10.12 20.92 16.68
C ILE A 404 -8.62 20.82 16.90
N THR A 405 -8.10 21.72 17.73
CA THR A 405 -6.71 21.67 18.19
C THR A 405 -6.63 21.90 19.69
N PHE A 406 -5.69 21.21 20.34
CA PHE A 406 -5.45 21.30 21.78
C PHE A 406 -4.00 20.94 22.11
N SER A 407 -3.56 21.24 23.33
CA SER A 407 -2.24 20.82 23.82
C SER A 407 -2.29 19.36 24.31
N ALA A 408 -1.25 18.59 24.05
CA ALA A 408 -1.03 17.20 24.49
C ALA A 408 -1.15 17.02 26.01
N ASP A 409 -0.77 18.04 26.78
CA ASP A 409 -0.90 18.05 28.24
C ASP A 409 -2.36 18.22 28.68
N PHE A 410 -3.23 18.60 27.75
CA PHE A 410 -4.67 18.78 27.87
C PHE A 410 -5.09 19.50 29.16
N ASN A 411 -5.06 20.83 29.10
CA ASN A 411 -5.52 21.68 30.19
C ASN A 411 -6.83 22.35 29.82
N LEU A 412 -7.92 21.99 30.51
CA LEU A 412 -9.26 22.54 30.31
C LEU A 412 -9.30 24.09 30.44
N SER A 413 -8.43 24.68 31.25
CA SER A 413 -8.33 26.13 31.45
C SER A 413 -7.67 26.87 30.27
N ARG A 414 -7.09 26.14 29.30
CA ARG A 414 -6.34 26.68 28.14
C ARG A 414 -6.77 26.07 26.81
N LEU A 415 -8.03 25.63 26.69
CA LEU A 415 -8.57 25.14 25.43
C LEU A 415 -8.65 26.30 24.42
N ILE A 416 -7.61 26.49 23.61
CA ILE A 416 -7.60 27.48 22.52
C ILE A 416 -8.33 26.87 21.33
N LEU A 417 -9.63 27.10 21.27
CA LEU A 417 -10.49 26.69 20.18
C LEU A 417 -10.55 27.78 19.10
N ILE A 418 -9.84 27.64 17.97
CA ILE A 418 -10.09 28.51 16.80
C ILE A 418 -9.83 27.75 15.48
N LEU A 419 -10.91 27.29 14.84
CA LEU A 419 -11.26 27.50 13.42
C LEU A 419 -12.55 26.71 13.10
N THR A 420 -13.71 27.29 13.42
CA THR A 420 -15.00 26.89 12.84
C THR A 420 -15.13 27.47 11.43
N THR A 421 -14.26 27.06 10.51
CA THR A 421 -14.52 27.29 9.10
C THR A 421 -15.52 26.23 8.64
N ARG A 422 -16.76 26.63 8.36
CA ARG A 422 -17.66 25.79 7.55
C ARG A 422 -16.99 25.62 6.20
N PHE A 423 -16.38 24.46 5.97
CA PHE A 423 -15.97 24.07 4.62
C PHE A 423 -17.24 23.83 3.82
N ASN A 424 -17.70 24.83 3.08
CA ASN A 424 -18.65 24.61 2.00
C ASN A 424 -17.88 23.85 0.92
N LEU A 425 -18.00 22.52 0.93
CA LEU A 425 -17.59 21.66 -0.18
C LEU A 425 -18.58 21.89 -1.34
N LYS A 426 -18.49 23.06 -1.96
CA LYS A 426 -19.01 23.32 -3.30
C LYS A 426 -17.88 23.93 -4.10
N ASN A 427 -17.13 23.05 -4.77
CA ASN A 427 -16.68 23.17 -6.15
C ASN A 427 -15.93 21.87 -6.51
#